data_AF-A0A0P6Y8N4-F1
#
_entry.id   AF-A0A0P6Y8N4-F1
#
_cell.length_a   1.000
_cell.length_b   1.000
_cell.length_c   1.000
_cell.angle_alpha   90.00
_cell.angle_beta   90.00
_cell.angle_gamma   90.00
#
_symmetry.space_group_name_H-M   'P 1'
#
loop_
_entity.id
_entity.type
_entity.pdbx_description
1 polymer ?
#
loop_
_entity_poly.entity_id
_entity_poly.type
_entity_poly.pdbx_seq_one_letter_code
_entity_poly.pdbx_strand_id
1 'polypeptide(L)'
;MTQQQEIPETTLGQWVFRSVALAGMTACIALAIALFVRQIKPSWNTLFILLAPLLATAEAIFSHHILRLRPQRGNDFWRFRLIELLVLLVLVRVGVFLGDTPRDILHELLLWPREPLRMLSVEVVVTYMLVVLTWLFALDAARDFERAGMPSEQHQDETPPLHAIATRFFWGGMVLLFVFGALLADARTSPNITPPPAWVILAILMTYFVFGLMLLAEVHFATQVHMWAHERAHITATLSLRWALYTALLLITAGVLALLLPPVGTGAFRSLSEIVSFTVEILWLLYTMLFYVVLLLMFLFTLPFAWLMSRFDDGSALQPEAPPPPTEFLAQQSGSPPGVWFDILRAIIFWGLLLYAVSALFRAYLADHPEAVAALHALRPIAWLRRLWHWLRRMGRAVQAETRRLIANARLATSTPAQSASNPRRPATPRTPREHIFALYQRALNTGAEHGLPRLPTQTPHEYAQTVSRQRPDAAPPLDIMTAVFERARYTPYPLNEEHVARAENALHIWREHLAHQEETPSASQ
;
A
#
# COMPACT_ATOMS: atom_id res chain seq x y z
N MET A 1 30.20 -51.89 -8.85
CA MET A 1 29.22 -51.42 -9.83
C MET A 1 28.51 -50.20 -9.26
N THR A 2 29.14 -49.04 -9.40
CA THR A 2 28.58 -47.73 -9.09
C THR A 2 27.64 -47.37 -10.23
N GLN A 3 26.35 -47.66 -10.06
CA GLN A 3 25.33 -47.18 -10.99
C GLN A 3 25.31 -45.66 -10.84
N GLN A 4 25.96 -45.00 -11.79
CA GLN A 4 25.94 -43.56 -11.95
C GLN A 4 24.51 -43.20 -12.31
N GLN A 5 23.72 -42.92 -11.28
CA GLN A 5 22.33 -42.52 -11.37
C GLN A 5 22.34 -41.15 -12.05
N GLU A 6 22.25 -41.14 -13.37
CA GLU A 6 22.01 -39.94 -14.16
C GLU A 6 20.84 -39.21 -13.52
N ILE A 7 21.13 -38.05 -12.93
CA ILE A 7 20.12 -37.17 -12.37
C ILE A 7 19.27 -36.75 -13.57
N PRO A 8 18.01 -37.19 -13.67
CA PRO A 8 17.24 -36.97 -14.88
C PRO A 8 17.06 -35.46 -15.09
N GLU A 9 17.26 -35.00 -16.33
CA GLU A 9 17.11 -33.59 -16.78
C GLU A 9 15.71 -33.00 -16.48
N THR A 10 14.76 -33.82 -16.01
CA THR A 10 13.40 -33.44 -15.62
C THR A 10 13.32 -32.54 -14.37
N THR A 11 14.42 -32.26 -13.69
CA THR A 11 14.45 -31.50 -12.42
C THR A 11 14.36 -29.97 -12.60
N LEU A 12 14.95 -29.40 -13.66
CA LEU A 12 15.04 -27.94 -13.79
C LEU A 12 13.66 -27.31 -14.06
N GLY A 13 12.87 -27.92 -14.96
CA GLY A 13 11.53 -27.45 -15.27
C GLY A 13 10.58 -27.46 -14.07
N GLN A 14 10.62 -28.53 -13.26
CA GLN A 14 9.82 -28.65 -12.03
C GLN A 14 10.25 -27.60 -11.00
N TRP A 15 11.56 -27.41 -10.80
CA TRP A 15 12.05 -26.40 -9.87
C TRP A 15 11.64 -24.99 -10.27
N VAL A 16 11.78 -24.63 -11.55
CA VAL A 16 11.33 -23.33 -12.06
C VAL A 16 9.83 -23.15 -11.85
N PHE A 17 9.03 -24.16 -12.18
CA PHE A 17 7.58 -24.12 -12.01
C PHE A 17 7.17 -23.91 -10.55
N ARG A 18 7.71 -24.70 -9.61
CA ARG A 18 7.47 -24.55 -8.16
C ARG A 18 7.81 -23.15 -7.68
N SER A 19 8.98 -22.65 -8.10
CA SER A 19 9.47 -21.33 -7.72
C SER A 19 8.57 -20.21 -8.23
N VAL A 20 8.12 -20.31 -9.48
CA VAL A 20 7.21 -19.34 -10.10
C VAL A 20 5.85 -19.35 -9.41
N ALA A 21 5.30 -20.54 -9.12
CA ALA A 21 4.00 -20.64 -8.46
C ALA A 21 4.04 -20.10 -7.02
N LEU A 22 5.10 -20.41 -6.27
CA LEU A 22 5.32 -19.90 -4.92
C LEU A 22 5.53 -18.37 -4.90
N ALA A 23 6.32 -17.85 -5.84
CA ALA A 23 6.48 -16.41 -6.05
C ALA A 23 5.14 -15.74 -6.42
N GLY A 24 4.32 -16.39 -7.26
CA GLY A 24 2.98 -15.91 -7.62
C GLY A 24 2.04 -15.82 -6.42
N MET A 25 2.01 -16.86 -5.58
CA MET A 25 1.20 -16.85 -4.35
C MET A 25 1.64 -15.75 -3.38
N THR A 26 2.94 -15.62 -3.14
CA THR A 26 3.48 -14.58 -2.25
C THR A 26 3.26 -13.18 -2.82
N ALA A 27 3.31 -13.01 -4.15
CA ALA A 27 2.96 -11.76 -4.83
C ALA A 27 1.51 -11.36 -4.57
N CYS A 28 0.57 -12.32 -4.65
CA CYS A 28 -0.84 -12.07 -4.37
C CYS A 28 -1.05 -11.59 -2.93
N ILE A 29 -0.41 -12.25 -1.95
CA ILE A 29 -0.48 -11.86 -0.54
C ILE A 29 0.13 -10.46 -0.32
N ALA A 30 1.34 -10.24 -0.84
CA ALA A 30 2.02 -8.95 -0.73
C ALA A 30 1.21 -7.83 -1.38
N LEU A 31 0.58 -8.09 -2.54
CA LEU A 31 -0.28 -7.12 -3.22
C LEU A 31 -1.55 -6.81 -2.43
N ALA A 32 -2.21 -7.81 -1.84
CA ALA A 32 -3.38 -7.60 -0.99
C ALA A 32 -3.03 -6.73 0.23
N ILE A 33 -1.90 -7.02 0.90
CA ILE A 33 -1.42 -6.24 2.04
C ILE A 33 -1.01 -4.83 1.61
N ALA A 34 -0.33 -4.68 0.47
CA ALA A 34 0.08 -3.37 -0.04
C ALA A 34 -1.15 -2.49 -0.36
N LEU A 35 -2.22 -3.06 -0.93
CA LEU A 35 -3.49 -2.36 -1.15
C LEU A 35 -4.13 -1.92 0.17
N PHE A 36 -4.10 -2.77 1.20
CA PHE A 36 -4.62 -2.46 2.53
C PHE A 36 -3.83 -1.36 3.23
N VAL A 37 -2.50 -1.48 3.26
CA VAL A 37 -1.62 -0.49 3.88
C VAL A 37 -1.76 0.87 3.19
N ARG A 38 -1.93 0.90 1.87
CA ARG A 38 -2.16 2.15 1.12
C ARG A 38 -3.44 2.88 1.55
N GLN A 39 -4.46 2.17 2.04
CA GLN A 39 -5.67 2.82 2.59
C GLN A 39 -5.40 3.47 3.94
N ILE A 40 -4.60 2.82 4.79
CA ILE A 40 -4.28 3.33 6.14
C ILE A 40 -3.29 4.51 6.07
N LYS A 41 -2.22 4.36 5.28
CA LYS A 41 -1.15 5.36 5.12
C LYS A 41 -0.81 5.55 3.64
N PRO A 42 -1.48 6.47 2.94
CA PRO A 42 -1.23 6.74 1.52
C PRO A 42 0.20 7.22 1.21
N SER A 43 0.94 7.70 2.20
CA SER A 43 2.32 8.17 2.06
C SER A 43 3.34 7.04 1.94
N TRP A 44 2.99 5.81 2.35
CA TRP A 44 3.92 4.69 2.33
C TRP A 44 4.19 4.22 0.90
N ASN A 45 5.41 3.76 0.65
CA ASN A 45 5.82 3.31 -0.66
C ASN A 45 5.25 1.92 -0.97
N THR A 46 4.02 1.89 -1.49
CA THR A 46 3.29 0.65 -1.83
C THR A 46 4.07 -0.26 -2.78
N LEU A 47 4.87 0.31 -3.69
CA LEU A 47 5.68 -0.47 -4.62
C LEU A 47 6.75 -1.25 -3.87
N PHE A 48 7.36 -0.64 -2.85
CA PHE A 48 8.37 -1.31 -2.04
C PHE A 48 7.78 -2.43 -1.17
N ILE A 49 6.62 -2.18 -0.56
CA ILE A 49 5.88 -3.19 0.22
C ILE A 49 5.52 -4.42 -0.64
N LEU A 50 5.25 -4.22 -1.93
CA LEU A 50 4.99 -5.30 -2.87
C LEU A 50 6.26 -6.07 -3.28
N LEU A 51 7.35 -5.35 -3.57
CA LEU A 51 8.55 -5.94 -4.17
C LEU A 51 9.46 -6.61 -3.15
N ALA A 52 9.60 -6.03 -1.95
CA ALA A 52 10.53 -6.57 -0.95
C ALA A 52 10.20 -8.03 -0.58
N PRO A 53 8.93 -8.41 -0.33
CA PRO A 53 8.56 -9.81 -0.07
C PRO A 53 8.82 -10.72 -1.27
N LEU A 54 8.62 -10.23 -2.50
CA LEU A 54 8.91 -10.99 -3.72
C LEU A 54 10.41 -11.29 -3.88
N LEU A 55 11.24 -10.27 -3.63
CA LEU A 55 12.69 -10.42 -3.59
C LEU A 55 13.11 -11.41 -2.51
N ALA A 56 12.50 -11.34 -1.32
CA ALA A 56 12.77 -12.25 -0.22
C ALA A 56 12.35 -13.70 -0.53
N THR A 57 11.22 -13.92 -1.20
CA THR A 57 10.82 -15.24 -1.67
C THR A 57 11.82 -15.81 -2.67
N ALA A 58 12.24 -15.02 -3.66
CA ALA A 58 13.21 -15.45 -4.66
C ALA A 58 14.58 -15.76 -4.03
N GLU A 59 14.99 -14.92 -3.08
CA GLU A 59 16.22 -15.08 -2.30
C GLU A 59 16.17 -16.34 -1.44
N ALA A 60 15.08 -16.61 -0.71
CA ALA A 60 14.88 -17.82 0.07
C ALA A 60 14.99 -19.11 -0.77
N ILE A 61 14.36 -19.11 -1.96
CA ILE A 61 14.39 -20.26 -2.88
C ILE A 61 15.81 -20.50 -3.40
N PHE A 62 16.51 -19.42 -3.77
CA PHE A 62 17.86 -19.47 -4.30
C PHE A 62 18.88 -19.88 -3.23
N SER A 63 18.79 -19.28 -2.04
CA SER A 63 19.65 -19.57 -0.90
C SER A 63 19.47 -21.02 -0.44
N HIS A 64 18.24 -21.52 -0.42
CA HIS A 64 17.94 -22.93 -0.16
C HIS A 64 18.57 -23.86 -1.19
N HIS A 65 18.45 -23.54 -2.48
CA HIS A 65 19.04 -24.33 -3.55
C HIS A 65 20.58 -24.42 -3.44
N ILE A 66 21.25 -23.30 -3.11
CA ILE A 66 22.70 -23.28 -2.89
C ILE A 66 23.10 -24.11 -1.68
N LEU A 67 22.38 -23.98 -0.55
CA LEU A 67 22.67 -24.72 0.67
C LEU A 67 22.50 -26.24 0.49
N ARG A 68 21.58 -26.66 -0.39
CA ARG A 68 21.44 -28.09 -0.73
C ARG A 68 22.69 -28.67 -1.38
N LEU A 69 23.41 -27.90 -2.20
CA LEU A 69 24.60 -28.37 -2.88
C LEU A 69 25.79 -28.58 -1.94
N ARG A 70 25.76 -28.02 -0.73
CA ARG A 70 26.79 -28.20 0.30
C ARG A 70 26.17 -28.37 1.69
N PRO A 71 25.98 -29.60 2.20
CA PRO A 71 25.47 -29.82 3.54
C PRO A 71 26.41 -29.19 4.58
N GLN A 72 25.96 -28.11 5.23
CA GLN A 72 26.72 -27.41 6.26
C GLN A 72 26.51 -28.08 7.64
N ARG A 73 27.53 -27.99 8.51
CA ARG A 73 27.40 -28.40 9.93
C ARG A 73 26.51 -27.41 10.66
N GLY A 74 25.65 -27.91 11.55
CA GLY A 74 24.43 -27.23 12.02
C GLY A 74 24.56 -25.82 12.62
N ASN A 75 25.73 -25.39 13.13
CA ASN A 75 25.90 -24.03 13.64
C ASN A 75 26.09 -22.98 12.52
N ASP A 76 26.68 -23.39 11.39
CA ASP A 76 26.92 -22.49 10.25
C ASP A 76 25.62 -22.14 9.53
N PHE A 77 24.64 -23.06 9.58
CA PHE A 77 23.30 -22.85 9.03
C PHE A 77 22.60 -21.64 9.65
N TRP A 78 22.55 -21.54 10.98
CA TRP A 78 21.86 -20.42 11.66
C TRP A 78 22.58 -19.09 11.46
N ARG A 79 23.92 -19.11 11.40
CA ARG A 79 24.72 -17.91 11.10
C ARG A 79 24.43 -17.41 9.69
N PHE A 80 24.40 -18.29 8.71
CA PHE A 80 24.05 -17.95 7.33
C PHE A 80 22.65 -17.30 7.25
N ARG A 81 21.65 -17.92 7.89
CA ARG A 81 20.27 -17.40 7.90
C ARG A 81 20.14 -16.06 8.62
N LEU A 82 20.91 -15.83 9.70
CA LEU A 82 20.94 -14.54 10.39
C LEU A 82 21.52 -13.43 9.49
N ILE A 83 22.57 -13.74 8.73
CA ILE A 83 23.19 -12.80 7.78
C ILE A 83 22.20 -12.43 6.67
N GLU A 84 21.50 -13.42 6.13
CA GLU A 84 20.46 -13.26 5.11
C GLU A 84 19.36 -12.31 5.57
N LEU A 85 18.83 -12.53 6.78
CA LEU A 85 17.83 -11.65 7.41
C LEU A 85 18.35 -10.22 7.63
N LEU A 86 19.60 -10.07 8.07
CA LEU A 86 20.22 -8.75 8.25
C LEU A 86 20.35 -8.00 6.92
N VAL A 87 20.75 -8.70 5.85
CA VAL A 87 20.83 -8.12 4.50
C VAL A 87 19.44 -7.71 4.02
N LEU A 88 18.43 -8.55 4.22
CA LEU A 88 17.04 -8.21 3.89
C LEU A 88 16.54 -6.99 4.67
N LEU A 89 16.90 -6.83 5.95
CA LEU A 89 16.57 -5.65 6.76
C LEU A 89 17.19 -4.38 6.17
N VAL A 90 18.48 -4.44 5.80
CA VAL A 90 19.18 -3.31 5.16
C VAL A 90 18.52 -2.96 3.83
N LEU A 91 18.17 -3.96 3.01
CA LEU A 91 17.45 -3.76 1.75
C LEU A 91 16.08 -3.12 1.96
N VAL A 92 15.35 -3.53 3.01
CA VAL A 92 14.08 -2.89 3.40
C VAL A 92 14.28 -1.44 3.77
N ARG A 93 15.30 -1.14 4.57
CA ARG A 93 15.58 0.24 4.99
C ARG A 93 15.97 1.13 3.82
N VAL A 94 16.85 0.66 2.94
CA VAL A 94 17.21 1.37 1.70
C VAL A 94 15.99 1.54 0.80
N GLY A 95 15.13 0.53 0.77
CA GLY A 95 13.85 0.49 0.08
C GLY A 95 12.91 1.64 0.42
N VAL A 96 12.74 1.92 1.72
CA VAL A 96 11.89 3.01 2.18
C VAL A 96 12.39 4.37 1.69
N PHE A 97 13.71 4.55 1.55
CA PHE A 97 14.30 5.76 0.99
C PHE A 97 14.14 5.92 -0.54
N LEU A 98 13.56 4.94 -1.25
CA LEU A 98 13.26 5.07 -2.69
C LEU A 98 12.13 6.08 -2.91
N GLY A 99 12.50 7.34 -3.11
CA GLY A 99 11.56 8.42 -3.36
C GLY A 99 11.95 9.71 -2.65
N ASP A 100 12.75 9.58 -1.60
CA ASP A 100 13.21 10.71 -0.80
C ASP A 100 14.36 11.45 -1.47
N THR A 101 14.47 12.75 -1.18
CA THR A 101 15.58 13.56 -1.68
C THR A 101 16.87 13.14 -0.98
N PRO A 102 18.05 13.14 -1.64
CA PRO A 102 19.32 12.82 -0.97
C PRO A 102 19.60 13.64 0.30
N ARG A 103 19.05 14.87 0.37
CA ARG A 103 19.13 15.72 1.57
C ARG A 103 18.31 15.18 2.73
N ASP A 104 17.11 14.67 2.46
CA ASP A 104 16.21 14.09 3.46
C ASP A 104 16.81 12.80 4.02
N ILE A 105 17.37 11.96 3.14
CA ILE A 105 18.09 10.73 3.52
C ILE A 105 19.28 11.07 4.43
N LEU A 106 20.10 12.05 4.06
CA LEU A 106 21.25 12.46 4.87
C LEU A 106 20.81 13.01 6.23
N HIS A 107 19.75 13.81 6.25
CA HIS A 107 19.18 14.34 7.49
C HIS A 107 18.68 13.22 8.41
N GLU A 108 17.99 12.22 7.86
CA GLU A 108 17.53 11.06 8.63
C GLU A 108 18.70 10.21 9.13
N LEU A 109 19.75 10.02 8.31
CA LEU A 109 20.96 9.27 8.66
C LEU A 109 21.75 9.91 9.83
N LEU A 110 21.79 11.25 9.86
CA LEU A 110 22.43 12.02 10.92
C LEU A 110 21.66 11.95 12.25
N LEU A 111 20.35 11.63 12.21
CA LEU A 111 19.51 11.50 13.39
C LEU A 111 19.59 10.12 14.05
N TRP A 112 19.97 9.07 13.33
CA TRP A 112 20.02 7.70 13.87
C TRP A 112 20.90 7.52 15.13
N PRO A 113 22.08 8.16 15.25
CA PRO A 113 22.90 8.04 16.46
C PRO A 113 22.24 8.67 17.70
N ARG A 114 21.36 9.66 17.50
CA ARG A 114 20.59 10.32 18.57
C ARG A 114 19.33 9.51 18.90
N GLU A 115 18.66 8.98 17.88
CA GLU A 115 17.41 8.24 17.98
C GLU A 115 17.51 6.90 17.23
N PRO A 116 18.16 5.87 17.81
CA PRO A 116 18.42 4.61 17.10
C PRO A 116 17.14 3.86 16.73
N LEU A 117 16.08 4.01 17.53
CA LEU A 117 14.75 3.43 17.25
C LEU A 117 14.09 4.03 16.02
N ARG A 118 14.51 5.22 15.56
CA ARG A 118 14.01 5.84 14.33
C ARG A 118 14.44 5.08 13.08
N MET A 119 15.48 4.25 13.18
CA MET A 119 15.83 3.28 12.13
C MET A 119 14.71 2.26 11.89
N LEU A 120 13.91 1.95 12.92
CA LEU A 120 12.78 1.04 12.90
C LEU A 120 11.46 1.81 12.83
N SER A 121 11.28 2.60 11.76
CA SER A 121 9.99 3.22 11.51
C SER A 121 8.89 2.15 11.36
N VAL A 122 7.64 2.52 11.65
CA VAL A 122 6.50 1.57 11.54
C VAL A 122 6.41 0.96 10.13
N GLU A 123 6.71 1.74 9.10
CA GLU A 123 6.78 1.27 7.71
C GLU A 123 7.86 0.21 7.50
N VAL A 124 9.07 0.44 8.04
CA VAL A 124 10.19 -0.52 7.98
C VAL A 124 9.81 -1.80 8.74
N VAL A 125 9.24 -1.69 9.94
CA VAL A 125 8.88 -2.85 10.76
C VAL A 125 7.82 -3.71 10.08
N VAL A 126 6.74 -3.09 9.56
CA VAL A 126 5.67 -3.82 8.86
C VAL A 126 6.20 -4.48 7.58
N THR A 127 6.98 -3.75 6.79
CA THR A 127 7.54 -4.28 5.54
C THR A 127 8.54 -5.40 5.81
N TYR A 128 9.39 -5.24 6.82
CA TYR A 128 10.37 -6.25 7.21
C TYR A 128 9.68 -7.50 7.78
N MET A 129 8.66 -7.34 8.61
CA MET A 129 7.88 -8.47 9.11
C MET A 129 7.25 -9.25 7.95
N LEU A 130 6.68 -8.55 6.96
CA LEU A 130 6.13 -9.19 5.76
C LEU A 130 7.22 -9.95 4.98
N VAL A 131 8.39 -9.34 4.79
CA VAL A 131 9.57 -9.95 4.15
C VAL A 131 9.99 -11.23 4.87
N VAL A 132 10.12 -11.19 6.20
CA VAL A 132 10.51 -12.35 7.01
C VAL A 132 9.46 -13.46 6.92
N LEU A 133 8.17 -13.12 6.99
CA LEU A 133 7.08 -14.10 6.88
C LEU A 133 7.08 -14.78 5.50
N THR A 134 7.21 -14.03 4.42
CA THR A 134 7.27 -14.61 3.06
C THR A 134 8.54 -15.40 2.84
N TRP A 135 9.67 -14.96 3.41
CA TRP A 135 10.94 -15.66 3.35
C TRP A 135 10.88 -17.01 4.09
N LEU A 136 10.36 -17.04 5.32
CA LEU A 136 10.14 -18.26 6.09
C LEU A 136 9.19 -19.21 5.36
N PHE A 137 8.07 -18.68 4.86
CA PHE A 137 7.10 -19.45 4.08
C PHE A 137 7.73 -20.09 2.86
N ALA A 138 8.54 -19.33 2.12
CA ALA A 138 9.21 -19.81 0.93
C ALA A 138 10.25 -20.89 1.24
N LEU A 139 11.01 -20.70 2.32
CA LEU A 139 12.01 -21.65 2.78
C LEU A 139 11.38 -22.98 3.22
N ASP A 140 10.30 -22.91 3.98
CA ASP A 140 9.56 -24.09 4.40
C ASP A 140 8.91 -24.83 3.24
N ALA A 141 8.29 -24.10 2.30
CA ALA A 141 7.72 -24.71 1.11
C ALA A 141 8.81 -25.39 0.27
N ALA A 142 9.99 -24.78 0.13
CA ALA A 142 11.13 -25.38 -0.58
C ALA A 142 11.58 -26.69 0.08
N ARG A 143 11.65 -26.75 1.41
CA ARG A 143 11.95 -27.99 2.15
C ARG A 143 10.89 -29.07 1.92
N ASP A 144 9.62 -28.72 1.96
CA ASP A 144 8.54 -29.69 1.76
C ASP A 144 8.48 -30.21 0.33
N PHE A 145 8.82 -29.39 -0.66
CA PHE A 145 8.99 -29.84 -2.04
C PHE A 145 10.12 -30.85 -2.21
N GLU A 146 11.17 -30.76 -1.41
CA GLU A 146 12.26 -31.73 -1.39
C GLU A 146 11.84 -33.02 -0.71
N ARG A 147 11.16 -32.92 0.44
CA ARG A 147 10.58 -34.08 1.14
C ARG A 147 9.60 -34.85 0.27
N ALA A 148 8.78 -34.16 -0.52
CA ALA A 148 7.84 -34.78 -1.46
C ALA A 148 8.53 -35.67 -2.53
N GLY A 149 9.83 -35.49 -2.75
CA GLY A 149 10.63 -36.32 -3.65
C GLY A 149 11.46 -37.41 -2.96
N MET A 150 11.28 -37.63 -1.65
CA MET A 150 12.02 -38.64 -0.89
C MET A 150 11.11 -39.83 -0.52
N PRO A 151 11.67 -41.05 -0.32
CA PRO A 151 10.90 -42.23 0.05
C PRO A 151 10.18 -42.04 1.41
N SER A 152 8.97 -42.60 1.52
CA SER A 152 8.12 -42.51 2.72
C SER A 152 8.75 -43.14 3.97
N GLU A 153 9.66 -44.10 3.82
CA GLU A 153 10.30 -44.82 4.94
C GLU A 153 11.15 -43.92 5.86
N GLN A 154 11.65 -42.79 5.36
CA GLN A 154 12.43 -41.83 6.17
C GLN A 154 11.57 -40.87 7.02
N HIS A 155 10.24 -40.91 6.89
CA HIS A 155 9.33 -39.87 7.43
C HIS A 155 8.31 -40.40 8.44
N GLN A 156 8.52 -41.56 9.08
CA GLN A 156 7.53 -42.19 9.96
C GLN A 156 7.01 -41.28 11.10
N ASP A 157 7.79 -40.27 11.53
CA ASP A 157 7.42 -39.33 12.59
C ASP A 157 7.13 -37.89 12.11
N GLU A 158 7.24 -37.59 10.81
CA GLU A 158 7.04 -36.23 10.26
C GLU A 158 5.70 -36.08 9.52
N THR A 159 5.10 -34.89 9.60
CA THR A 159 3.86 -34.57 8.87
C THR A 159 4.05 -34.72 7.35
N PRO A 160 3.12 -35.37 6.61
CA PRO A 160 3.25 -35.54 5.16
C PRO A 160 3.40 -34.21 4.43
N PRO A 161 4.31 -34.10 3.44
CA PRO A 161 4.61 -32.83 2.75
C PRO A 161 3.38 -32.25 2.04
N LEU A 162 2.51 -33.10 1.51
CA LEU A 162 1.23 -32.67 0.92
C LEU A 162 0.34 -31.95 1.95
N HIS A 163 0.27 -32.46 3.17
CA HIS A 163 -0.54 -31.84 4.23
C HIS A 163 0.08 -30.51 4.68
N ALA A 164 1.41 -30.45 4.78
CA ALA A 164 2.14 -29.26 5.17
C ALA A 164 1.97 -28.12 4.14
N ILE A 165 2.07 -28.45 2.84
CA ILE A 165 1.85 -27.48 1.74
C ILE A 165 0.37 -27.09 1.64
N ALA A 166 -0.56 -28.04 1.77
CA ALA A 166 -2.00 -27.74 1.80
C ALA A 166 -2.35 -26.78 2.94
N THR A 167 -1.85 -27.04 4.14
CA THR A 167 -2.06 -26.19 5.32
C THR A 167 -1.55 -24.78 5.08
N ARG A 168 -0.33 -24.64 4.56
CA ARG A 168 0.26 -23.35 4.17
C ARG A 168 -0.56 -22.60 3.13
N PHE A 169 -1.04 -23.31 2.11
CA PHE A 169 -1.93 -22.77 1.10
C PHE A 169 -3.25 -22.24 1.69
N PHE A 170 -3.88 -22.99 2.59
CA PHE A 170 -5.10 -22.55 3.27
C PHE A 170 -4.87 -21.34 4.18
N TRP A 171 -3.77 -21.32 4.94
CA TRP A 171 -3.41 -20.17 5.78
C TRP A 171 -3.18 -18.90 4.96
N GLY A 172 -2.44 -18.98 3.85
CA GLY A 172 -2.25 -17.82 2.97
C GLY A 172 -3.56 -17.35 2.33
N GLY A 173 -4.46 -18.28 1.98
CA GLY A 173 -5.80 -17.96 1.48
C GLY A 173 -6.66 -17.26 2.54
N MET A 174 -6.59 -17.73 3.79
CA MET A 174 -7.30 -17.11 4.91
C MET A 174 -6.77 -15.70 5.21
N VAL A 175 -5.45 -15.49 5.17
CA VAL A 175 -4.85 -14.15 5.28
C VAL A 175 -5.36 -13.24 4.16
N LEU A 176 -5.42 -13.74 2.92
CA LEU A 176 -5.95 -12.97 1.77
C LEU A 176 -7.41 -12.58 1.97
N LEU A 177 -8.25 -13.53 2.38
CA LEU A 177 -9.67 -13.29 2.65
C LEU A 177 -9.87 -12.32 3.81
N PHE A 178 -9.07 -12.42 4.87
CA PHE A 178 -9.10 -11.51 6.00
C PHE A 178 -8.73 -10.09 5.58
N VAL A 179 -7.61 -9.93 4.86
CA VAL A 179 -7.14 -8.62 4.38
C VAL A 179 -8.17 -7.98 3.46
N PHE A 180 -8.72 -8.73 2.49
CA PHE A 180 -9.77 -8.20 1.62
C PHE A 180 -11.10 -7.94 2.35
N GLY A 181 -11.45 -8.77 3.33
CA GLY A 181 -12.60 -8.57 4.19
C GLY A 181 -12.50 -7.25 4.97
N ALA A 182 -11.33 -7.01 5.59
CA ALA A 182 -11.04 -5.75 6.28
C ALA A 182 -11.09 -4.55 5.33
N LEU A 183 -10.51 -4.69 4.15
CA LEU A 183 -10.47 -3.66 3.11
C LEU A 183 -11.87 -3.29 2.57
N LEU A 184 -12.76 -4.27 2.46
CA LEU A 184 -14.16 -4.06 2.07
C LEU A 184 -15.01 -3.52 3.23
N ALA A 185 -14.72 -3.91 4.47
CA ALA A 185 -15.41 -3.41 5.66
C ALA A 185 -15.10 -1.92 5.91
N ASP A 186 -13.84 -1.53 5.81
CA ASP A 186 -13.41 -0.14 6.02
C ASP A 186 -14.07 0.82 5.00
N ALA A 187 -14.12 0.40 3.74
CA ALA A 187 -14.79 1.13 2.67
C ALA A 187 -16.31 1.32 2.88
N ARG A 188 -16.97 0.50 3.71
CA ARG A 188 -18.38 0.69 4.07
C ARG A 188 -18.58 1.69 5.20
N THR A 189 -17.60 1.81 6.09
CA THR A 189 -17.70 2.68 7.28
C THR A 189 -17.18 4.10 7.02
N SER A 190 -16.17 4.25 6.15
CA SER A 190 -15.53 5.53 5.86
C SER A 190 -15.86 6.01 4.45
N PRO A 191 -16.69 7.06 4.29
CA PRO A 191 -17.11 7.56 2.97
C PRO A 191 -15.96 8.18 2.14
N ASN A 192 -14.80 8.41 2.75
CA ASN A 192 -13.61 8.95 2.07
C ASN A 192 -12.70 7.88 1.46
N ILE A 193 -12.93 6.59 1.76
CA ILE A 193 -12.09 5.50 1.28
C ILE A 193 -12.73 4.91 0.03
N THR A 194 -12.04 5.01 -1.10
CA THR A 194 -12.47 4.35 -2.34
C THR A 194 -11.91 2.92 -2.35
N PRO A 195 -12.75 1.88 -2.22
CA PRO A 195 -12.27 0.50 -2.32
C PRO A 195 -11.72 0.24 -3.73
N PRO A 196 -10.72 -0.65 -3.87
CA PRO A 196 -10.33 -1.14 -5.17
C PRO A 196 -11.52 -1.85 -5.83
N PRO A 197 -11.58 -1.85 -7.17
CA PRO A 197 -12.64 -2.52 -7.89
C PRO A 197 -12.75 -4.00 -7.50
N ALA A 198 -13.97 -4.51 -7.36
CA ALA A 198 -14.22 -5.90 -6.97
C ALA A 198 -13.52 -6.92 -7.89
N TRP A 199 -13.42 -6.63 -9.18
CA TRP A 199 -12.72 -7.49 -10.14
C TRP A 199 -11.21 -7.61 -9.85
N VAL A 200 -10.57 -6.57 -9.28
CA VAL A 200 -9.14 -6.63 -8.88
C VAL A 200 -8.98 -7.59 -7.71
N ILE A 201 -9.85 -7.48 -6.71
CA ILE A 201 -9.87 -8.38 -5.55
C ILE A 201 -10.07 -9.83 -6.02
N LEU A 202 -11.07 -10.06 -6.89
CA LEU A 202 -11.36 -11.37 -7.44
C LEU A 202 -10.18 -11.92 -8.25
N ALA A 203 -9.55 -11.10 -9.09
CA ALA A 203 -8.39 -11.50 -9.89
C ALA A 203 -7.20 -11.93 -9.02
N ILE A 204 -6.91 -11.19 -7.94
CA ILE A 204 -5.83 -11.55 -7.01
C ILE A 204 -6.15 -12.87 -6.29
N LEU A 205 -7.39 -13.03 -5.81
CA LEU A 205 -7.84 -14.24 -5.12
C LEU A 205 -7.80 -15.47 -6.04
N MET A 206 -8.33 -15.34 -7.26
CA MET A 206 -8.28 -16.41 -8.27
C MET A 206 -6.85 -16.78 -8.64
N THR A 207 -5.99 -15.79 -8.87
CA THR A 207 -4.58 -16.03 -9.19
C THR A 207 -3.88 -16.79 -8.05
N TYR A 208 -4.12 -16.40 -6.79
CA TYR A 208 -3.60 -17.10 -5.63
C TYR A 208 -4.05 -18.57 -5.58
N PHE A 209 -5.35 -18.82 -5.75
CA PHE A 209 -5.90 -20.17 -5.70
C PHE A 209 -5.43 -21.04 -6.86
N VAL A 210 -5.29 -20.49 -8.06
CA VAL A 210 -4.75 -21.20 -9.23
C VAL A 210 -3.31 -21.64 -8.97
N PHE A 211 -2.44 -20.74 -8.49
CA PHE A 211 -1.06 -21.11 -8.18
C PHE A 211 -0.97 -22.15 -7.06
N GLY A 212 -1.77 -22.01 -6.00
CA GLY A 212 -1.76 -22.96 -4.90
C GLY A 212 -2.27 -24.35 -5.30
N LEU A 213 -3.34 -24.43 -6.09
CA LEU A 213 -3.82 -25.71 -6.63
C LEU A 213 -2.84 -26.34 -7.63
N MET A 214 -2.16 -25.51 -8.43
CA MET A 214 -1.07 -25.97 -9.30
C MET A 214 0.06 -26.62 -8.49
N LEU A 215 0.50 -25.99 -7.39
CA LEU A 215 1.51 -26.56 -6.50
C LEU A 215 1.02 -27.86 -5.85
N LEU A 216 -0.23 -27.90 -5.39
CA LEU A 216 -0.80 -29.08 -4.75
C LEU A 216 -0.90 -30.26 -5.73
N ALA A 217 -1.33 -30.00 -6.96
CA ALA A 217 -1.40 -31.00 -8.03
C ALA A 217 -0.02 -31.54 -8.40
N GLU A 218 1.01 -30.69 -8.40
CA GLU A 218 2.38 -31.11 -8.65
C GLU A 218 2.96 -31.96 -7.51
N VAL A 219 2.74 -31.56 -6.25
CA VAL A 219 3.19 -32.34 -5.09
C VAL A 219 2.50 -33.69 -5.05
N HIS A 220 1.20 -33.73 -5.33
CA HIS A 220 0.45 -34.97 -5.41
C HIS A 220 1.00 -35.87 -6.52
N PHE A 221 1.23 -35.32 -7.72
CA PHE A 221 1.83 -36.06 -8.82
C PHE A 221 3.23 -36.59 -8.47
N ALA A 222 4.08 -35.76 -7.86
CA ALA A 222 5.42 -36.16 -7.44
C ALA A 222 5.36 -37.32 -6.43
N THR A 223 4.43 -37.26 -5.47
CA THR A 223 4.22 -38.33 -4.48
C THR A 223 3.77 -39.63 -5.16
N GLN A 224 2.81 -39.56 -6.10
CA GLN A 224 2.32 -40.72 -6.84
C GLN A 224 3.40 -41.38 -7.70
N VAL A 225 4.22 -40.58 -8.39
CA VAL A 225 5.33 -41.09 -9.21
C VAL A 225 6.33 -41.87 -8.35
N HIS A 226 6.61 -41.41 -7.13
CA HIS A 226 7.49 -42.13 -6.20
C HIS A 226 6.87 -43.44 -5.72
N MET A 227 5.57 -43.46 -5.41
CA MET A 227 4.88 -44.69 -5.03
C MET A 227 4.90 -45.73 -6.17
N TRP A 228 4.58 -45.32 -7.41
CA TRP A 228 4.64 -46.21 -8.57
C TRP A 228 6.06 -46.71 -8.88
N ALA A 229 7.07 -45.86 -8.69
CA ALA A 229 8.47 -46.27 -8.84
C ALA A 229 8.86 -47.34 -7.80
N HIS A 230 8.34 -47.23 -6.57
CA HIS A 230 8.56 -48.23 -5.53
C HIS A 230 7.86 -49.56 -5.86
N GLU A 231 6.65 -49.50 -6.44
CA GLU A 231 5.90 -50.66 -6.94
C GLU A 231 6.46 -51.24 -8.26
N ARG A 232 7.55 -50.67 -8.81
CA ARG A 232 8.18 -51.06 -10.09
C ARG A 232 7.24 -50.98 -11.29
N ALA A 233 6.25 -50.10 -11.25
CA ALA A 233 5.36 -49.87 -12.39
C ALA A 233 6.08 -49.05 -13.50
N HIS A 234 5.92 -49.46 -14.76
CA HIS A 234 6.48 -48.73 -15.90
C HIS A 234 5.63 -47.48 -16.21
N ILE A 235 6.19 -46.29 -15.99
CA ILE A 235 5.52 -45.02 -16.24
C ILE A 235 5.90 -44.50 -17.63
N THR A 236 4.90 -44.28 -18.49
CA THR A 236 5.10 -43.67 -19.81
C THR A 236 5.23 -42.15 -19.69
N ALA A 237 6.17 -41.53 -20.41
CA ALA A 237 6.41 -40.08 -20.40
C ALA A 237 5.18 -39.22 -20.81
N THR A 238 4.19 -39.81 -21.49
CA THR A 238 2.94 -39.13 -21.89
C THR A 238 1.99 -38.87 -20.72
N LEU A 239 2.19 -39.52 -19.57
CA LEU A 239 1.33 -39.38 -18.40
C LEU A 239 1.45 -37.99 -17.75
N SER A 240 2.66 -37.43 -17.67
CA SER A 240 2.89 -36.11 -17.06
C SER A 240 2.21 -35.00 -17.85
N LEU A 241 2.24 -35.06 -19.19
CA LEU A 241 1.58 -34.09 -20.05
C LEU A 241 0.05 -34.14 -19.90
N ARG A 242 -0.52 -35.36 -19.85
CA ARG A 242 -1.96 -35.55 -19.64
C ARG A 242 -2.41 -35.06 -18.27
N TRP A 243 -1.63 -35.34 -17.22
CA TRP A 243 -1.90 -34.85 -15.88
C TRP A 243 -1.91 -33.32 -15.81
N ALA A 244 -0.90 -32.68 -16.41
CA ALA A 244 -0.83 -31.22 -16.50
C ALA A 244 -2.03 -30.65 -17.28
N LEU A 245 -2.41 -31.26 -18.40
CA LEU A 245 -3.55 -30.84 -19.20
C LEU A 245 -4.88 -30.99 -18.46
N TYR A 246 -5.10 -32.10 -17.75
CA TYR A 246 -6.32 -32.29 -16.95
C TYR A 246 -6.38 -31.36 -15.75
N THR A 247 -5.25 -31.10 -15.10
CA THR A 247 -5.17 -30.10 -14.01
C THR A 247 -5.49 -28.70 -14.54
N ALA A 248 -4.91 -28.32 -15.68
CA ALA A 248 -5.20 -27.04 -16.32
C ALA A 248 -6.67 -26.93 -16.73
N LEU A 249 -7.25 -27.98 -17.33
CA LEU A 249 -8.66 -28.03 -17.70
C LEU A 249 -9.58 -27.91 -16.46
N LEU A 250 -9.27 -28.61 -15.38
CA LEU A 250 -10.00 -28.52 -14.11
C LEU A 250 -9.94 -27.09 -13.55
N LEU A 251 -8.76 -26.47 -13.53
CA LEU A 251 -8.59 -25.09 -13.03
C LEU A 251 -9.33 -24.06 -13.87
N ILE A 252 -9.27 -24.19 -15.21
CA ILE A 252 -10.04 -23.33 -16.11
C ILE A 252 -11.53 -23.50 -15.87
N THR A 253 -12.00 -24.74 -15.74
CA THR A 253 -13.43 -25.04 -15.49
C THR A 253 -13.88 -24.46 -14.16
N ALA A 254 -13.10 -24.66 -13.10
CA ALA A 254 -13.37 -24.10 -11.77
C ALA A 254 -13.35 -22.56 -11.79
N GLY A 255 -12.40 -21.96 -12.50
CA GLY A 255 -12.33 -20.51 -12.69
C GLY A 255 -13.54 -19.95 -13.43
N VAL A 256 -13.93 -20.58 -14.54
CA VAL A 256 -15.15 -20.21 -15.29
C VAL A 256 -16.39 -20.35 -14.42
N LEU A 257 -16.50 -21.44 -13.64
CA LEU A 257 -17.62 -21.65 -12.71
C LEU A 257 -17.65 -20.59 -11.61
N ALA A 258 -16.48 -20.18 -11.09
CA ALA A 258 -16.34 -19.11 -10.11
C ALA A 258 -16.71 -17.72 -10.68
N LEU A 259 -16.44 -17.47 -11.97
CA LEU A 259 -16.87 -16.24 -12.66
C LEU A 259 -18.36 -16.24 -13.00
N LEU A 260 -18.93 -17.42 -13.26
CA LEU A 260 -20.37 -17.61 -13.48
C LEU A 260 -21.16 -17.52 -12.18
N LEU A 261 -20.51 -17.63 -11.02
CA LEU A 261 -21.17 -17.40 -9.74
C LEU A 261 -21.70 -15.95 -9.70
N PRO A 262 -22.99 -15.74 -9.38
CA PRO A 262 -23.57 -14.41 -9.32
C PRO A 262 -22.72 -13.49 -8.42
N PRO A 263 -22.44 -12.24 -8.85
CA PRO A 263 -21.75 -11.28 -8.01
C PRO A 263 -22.47 -11.18 -6.67
N VAL A 264 -21.70 -11.28 -5.57
CA VAL A 264 -22.12 -11.10 -4.17
C VAL A 264 -23.26 -10.08 -4.04
N GLY A 265 -24.50 -10.58 -4.02
CA GLY A 265 -25.70 -9.74 -4.20
C GLY A 265 -27.00 -10.53 -4.37
N THR A 266 -26.94 -11.79 -4.82
CA THR A 266 -28.10 -12.70 -4.77
C THR A 266 -28.25 -13.29 -3.35
N GLY A 267 -29.49 -13.36 -2.86
CA GLY A 267 -29.84 -13.38 -1.42
C GLY A 267 -29.15 -14.42 -0.52
N ALA A 268 -28.65 -15.54 -1.05
CA ALA A 268 -27.92 -16.54 -0.26
C ALA A 268 -26.51 -16.09 0.17
N PHE A 269 -25.81 -15.29 -0.65
CA PHE A 269 -24.49 -14.75 -0.27
C PHE A 269 -24.61 -13.56 0.69
N ARG A 270 -25.74 -12.86 0.66
CA ARG A 270 -26.01 -11.75 1.59
C ARG A 270 -26.11 -12.26 3.02
N SER A 271 -26.87 -13.33 3.27
CA SER A 271 -26.97 -13.93 4.60
C SER A 271 -25.63 -14.47 5.11
N LEU A 272 -24.82 -15.09 4.24
CA LEU A 272 -23.47 -15.53 4.61
C LEU A 272 -22.58 -14.33 4.98
N SER A 273 -22.65 -13.24 4.22
CA SER A 273 -21.89 -12.02 4.51
C SER A 273 -22.30 -11.36 5.83
N GLU A 274 -23.59 -11.43 6.18
CA GLU A 274 -24.13 -10.94 7.45
C GLU A 274 -23.63 -11.79 8.63
N ILE A 275 -23.60 -13.12 8.49
CA ILE A 275 -23.03 -14.02 9.51
C ILE A 275 -21.53 -13.78 9.70
N VAL A 276 -20.78 -13.62 8.61
CA VAL A 276 -19.33 -13.34 8.68
C VAL A 276 -19.09 -11.97 9.31
N SER A 277 -19.82 -10.92 8.90
CA SER A 277 -19.67 -9.60 9.52
C SER A 277 -20.01 -9.62 11.00
N PHE A 278 -21.07 -10.34 11.39
CA PHE A 278 -21.45 -10.51 12.79
C PHE A 278 -20.36 -11.23 13.59
N THR A 279 -19.76 -12.28 13.01
CA THR A 279 -18.65 -13.01 13.64
C THR A 279 -17.42 -12.11 13.81
N VAL A 280 -17.08 -11.33 12.78
CA VAL A 280 -15.96 -10.37 12.83
C VAL A 280 -16.22 -9.28 13.88
N GLU A 281 -17.46 -8.80 13.99
CA GLU A 281 -17.85 -7.79 14.97
C GLU A 281 -17.75 -8.32 16.41
N ILE A 282 -18.17 -9.57 16.65
CA ILE A 282 -17.97 -10.25 17.94
C ILE A 282 -16.48 -10.39 18.26
N LEU A 283 -15.67 -10.85 17.30
CA LEU A 283 -14.22 -11.01 17.51
C LEU A 283 -13.55 -9.67 17.79
N TRP A 284 -13.96 -8.61 17.09
CA TRP A 284 -13.49 -7.24 17.34
C TRP A 284 -13.87 -6.74 18.73
N LEU A 285 -15.10 -7.02 19.18
CA LEU A 285 -15.57 -6.68 20.52
C LEU A 285 -14.77 -7.43 21.59
N LEU A 286 -14.53 -8.73 21.41
CA LEU A 286 -13.70 -9.53 22.32
C LEU A 286 -12.25 -9.03 22.36
N TYR A 287 -11.65 -8.72 21.21
CA TYR A 287 -10.32 -8.12 21.10
C TYR A 287 -10.25 -6.78 21.83
N THR A 288 -11.23 -5.91 21.62
CA THR A 288 -11.32 -4.59 22.25
C THR A 288 -11.45 -4.74 23.78
N MET A 289 -12.27 -5.69 24.24
CA MET A 289 -12.38 -6.01 25.66
C MET A 289 -11.04 -6.48 26.24
N LEU A 290 -10.36 -7.42 25.59
CA LEU A 290 -9.06 -7.93 26.01
C LEU A 290 -8.01 -6.80 26.06
N PHE A 291 -7.99 -5.92 25.05
CA PHE A 291 -7.09 -4.78 25.00
C PHE A 291 -7.31 -3.82 26.17
N TYR A 292 -8.57 -3.51 26.52
CA TYR A 292 -8.88 -2.69 27.69
C TYR A 292 -8.50 -3.39 29.01
N VAL A 293 -8.65 -4.71 29.11
CA VAL A 293 -8.18 -5.48 30.27
C VAL A 293 -6.66 -5.38 30.42
N VAL A 294 -5.91 -5.50 29.32
CA VAL A 294 -4.44 -5.34 29.34
C VAL A 294 -4.04 -3.92 29.73
N LEU A 295 -4.68 -2.90 29.16
CA LEU A 295 -4.45 -1.50 29.54
C LEU A 295 -4.78 -1.25 31.02
N LEU A 296 -5.88 -1.81 31.53
CA LEU A 296 -6.26 -1.74 32.93
C LEU A 296 -5.18 -2.40 33.83
N LEU A 297 -4.70 -3.58 33.45
CA LEU A 297 -3.63 -4.27 34.18
C LEU A 297 -2.32 -3.46 34.15
N MET A 298 -1.96 -2.88 33.00
CA MET A 298 -0.77 -2.02 32.88
C MET A 298 -0.91 -0.76 33.74
N PHE A 299 -2.09 -0.13 33.72
CA PHE A 299 -2.42 1.01 34.58
C PHE A 299 -2.28 0.63 36.06
N LEU A 300 -2.91 -0.47 36.48
CA LEU A 300 -2.85 -0.98 37.86
C LEU A 300 -1.42 -1.30 38.30
N PHE A 301 -0.60 -1.81 37.39
CA PHE A 301 0.82 -2.08 37.62
C PHE A 301 1.67 -0.81 37.73
N THR A 302 1.32 0.26 36.99
CA THR A 302 2.03 1.55 37.06
C THR A 302 1.65 2.39 38.28
N LEU A 303 0.48 2.18 38.89
CA LEU A 303 0.04 2.89 40.10
C LEU A 303 1.03 2.82 41.29
N PRO A 304 1.53 1.65 41.72
CA PRO A 304 2.51 1.59 42.82
C PRO A 304 3.82 2.28 42.44
N PHE A 305 4.21 2.25 41.16
CA PHE A 305 5.40 2.96 40.68
C PHE A 305 5.21 4.48 40.67
N ALA A 306 4.05 4.97 40.23
CA ALA A 306 3.71 6.39 40.27
C ALA A 306 3.59 6.90 41.72
N TRP A 307 2.99 6.11 42.61
CA TRP A 307 2.94 6.40 44.04
C TRP A 307 4.32 6.39 44.71
N LEU A 308 5.21 5.49 44.29
CA LEU A 308 6.59 5.45 44.77
C LEU A 308 7.39 6.65 44.26
N MET A 309 7.25 7.01 42.98
CA MET A 309 7.90 8.18 42.38
C MET A 309 7.41 9.49 42.98
N SER A 310 6.14 9.60 43.38
CA SER A 310 5.63 10.79 44.07
C SER A 310 6.23 10.99 45.48
N ARG A 311 6.82 9.96 46.08
CA ARG A 311 7.61 10.09 47.33
C ARG A 311 9.04 10.58 47.11
N PHE A 312 9.55 10.48 45.87
CA PHE A 312 10.87 10.99 45.51
C PHE A 312 10.82 12.45 45.04
N ASP A 313 9.63 13.01 44.84
CA ASP A 313 9.41 14.41 44.43
C ASP A 313 9.19 15.35 45.63
N ASP A 314 9.80 15.05 46.79
CA ASP A 314 9.81 15.88 48.01
C ASP A 314 10.74 17.13 47.87
N GLY A 315 10.82 17.74 46.69
CA GLY A 315 11.78 18.83 46.44
C GLY A 315 11.42 19.84 45.36
N SER A 316 10.34 19.64 44.59
CA SER A 316 9.84 20.65 43.68
C SER A 316 8.87 21.56 44.43
N ALA A 317 9.41 22.37 45.35
CA ALA A 317 8.67 23.46 45.96
C ALA A 317 7.94 24.23 44.86
N LEU A 318 6.65 24.50 45.10
CA LEU A 318 5.82 25.43 44.35
C LEU A 318 6.64 26.68 44.02
N GLN A 319 7.20 26.72 42.80
CA GLN A 319 7.80 27.93 42.29
C GLN A 319 6.61 28.88 42.08
N PRO A 320 6.59 30.06 42.74
CA PRO A 320 5.55 31.05 42.49
C PRO A 320 5.53 31.30 40.99
N GLU A 321 4.34 31.21 40.41
CA GLU A 321 4.10 31.51 39.01
C GLU A 321 4.62 32.92 38.73
N ALA A 322 5.82 32.99 38.13
CA ALA A 322 6.37 34.24 37.66
C ALA A 322 5.40 34.79 36.60
N PRO A 323 5.12 36.11 36.59
CA PRO A 323 4.28 36.70 35.56
C PRO A 323 4.83 36.32 34.17
N PRO A 324 3.94 36.10 33.18
CA PRO A 324 4.37 35.67 31.86
C PRO A 324 5.39 36.69 31.31
N PRO A 325 6.60 36.25 30.90
CA PRO A 325 7.52 37.16 30.26
C PRO A 325 6.84 37.74 29.00
N PRO A 326 7.07 39.02 28.69
CA PRO A 326 6.56 39.60 27.45
C PRO A 326 7.00 38.74 26.28
N THR A 327 6.05 38.48 25.38
CA THR A 327 6.26 37.70 24.16
C THR A 327 7.34 38.36 23.30
N GLU A 328 8.59 37.96 23.51
CA GLU A 328 9.67 38.18 22.55
C GLU A 328 9.38 37.29 21.34
N PHE A 329 8.56 37.82 20.43
CA PHE A 329 8.69 37.47 19.03
C PHE A 329 10.13 37.80 18.61
N LEU A 330 10.80 36.82 17.99
CA LEU A 330 12.11 36.90 17.31
C LEU A 330 13.36 36.65 18.18
N ALA A 331 13.61 35.37 18.47
CA ALA A 331 14.95 34.83 18.35
C ALA A 331 14.87 33.41 17.77
N GLN A 332 15.10 33.32 16.48
CA GLN A 332 15.46 32.10 15.78
C GLN A 332 16.60 31.44 16.58
N GLN A 333 16.33 30.29 17.21
CA GLN A 333 17.32 29.48 17.92
C GLN A 333 18.41 29.06 16.92
N SER A 334 19.39 29.93 16.75
CA SER A 334 20.66 29.71 16.07
C SER A 334 21.78 29.69 17.12
N GLY A 335 21.48 29.17 18.32
CA GLY A 335 22.47 28.76 19.29
C GLY A 335 22.73 27.28 19.09
N SER A 336 23.85 26.90 18.47
CA SER A 336 24.32 25.53 18.54
C SER A 336 24.44 25.12 20.01
N PRO A 337 23.74 24.07 20.48
CA PRO A 337 23.91 23.60 21.85
C PRO A 337 25.37 23.15 22.06
N PRO A 338 25.95 23.27 23.27
CA PRO A 338 27.34 22.90 23.58
C PRO A 338 27.68 21.39 23.48
N GLY A 339 26.88 20.59 22.76
CA GLY A 339 27.02 19.15 22.59
C GLY A 339 27.19 18.68 21.14
N VAL A 340 27.26 19.59 20.16
CA VAL A 340 27.33 19.20 18.73
C VAL A 340 28.54 18.31 18.42
N TRP A 341 29.71 18.58 19.02
CA TRP A 341 30.88 17.70 18.84
C TRP A 341 30.69 16.32 19.46
N PHE A 342 29.95 16.22 20.57
CA PHE A 342 29.68 14.95 21.24
C PHE A 342 28.66 14.13 20.45
N ASP A 343 27.67 14.80 19.85
CA ASP A 343 26.75 14.17 18.90
C ASP A 343 27.46 13.67 17.65
N ILE A 344 28.41 14.44 17.11
CA ILE A 344 29.25 14.03 15.97
C ILE A 344 30.12 12.83 16.36
N LEU A 345 30.75 12.86 17.54
CA LEU A 345 31.57 11.74 18.02
C LEU A 345 30.73 10.48 18.21
N ARG A 346 29.56 10.58 18.84
CA ARG A 346 28.60 9.49 19.01
C ARG A 346 28.16 8.93 17.65
N ALA A 347 27.91 9.80 16.67
CA ALA A 347 27.61 9.41 15.30
C ALA A 347 28.75 8.64 14.66
N ILE A 348 29.99 9.15 14.72
CA ILE A 348 31.17 8.49 14.16
C ILE A 348 31.39 7.12 14.80
N ILE A 349 31.26 7.01 16.12
CA ILE A 349 31.41 5.74 16.84
C ILE A 349 30.31 4.76 16.42
N PHE A 350 29.04 5.20 16.42
CA PHE A 350 27.92 4.37 16.00
C PHE A 350 28.08 3.86 14.57
N TRP A 351 28.38 4.76 13.63
CA TRP A 351 28.59 4.41 12.23
C TRP A 351 29.82 3.53 12.02
N GLY A 352 30.91 3.83 12.73
CA GLY A 352 32.12 3.02 12.69
C GLY A 352 31.89 1.60 13.19
N LEU A 353 31.14 1.43 14.28
CA LEU A 353 30.83 0.14 14.87
C LEU A 353 29.81 -0.64 14.03
N LEU A 354 28.79 0.04 13.47
CA LEU A 354 27.85 -0.54 12.52
C LEU A 354 28.54 -1.01 11.24
N LEU A 355 29.37 -0.14 10.64
CA LEU A 355 30.15 -0.48 9.44
C LEU A 355 31.13 -1.61 9.74
N TYR A 356 31.80 -1.60 10.88
CA TYR A 356 32.68 -2.68 11.31
C TYR A 356 31.92 -4.01 11.46
N ALA A 357 30.76 -4.01 12.15
CA ALA A 357 29.94 -5.20 12.30
C ALA A 357 29.47 -5.74 10.94
N VAL A 358 28.91 -4.89 10.08
CA VAL A 358 28.46 -5.28 8.74
C VAL A 358 29.61 -5.78 7.89
N SER A 359 30.75 -5.09 7.88
CA SER A 359 31.91 -5.48 7.05
C SER A 359 32.64 -6.70 7.60
N ALA A 360 32.71 -6.91 8.92
CA ALA A 360 33.23 -8.13 9.51
C ALA A 360 32.33 -9.33 9.18
N LEU A 361 31.01 -9.16 9.27
CA LEU A 361 30.03 -10.19 8.92
C LEU A 361 30.09 -10.53 7.43
N PHE A 362 30.17 -9.51 6.57
CA PHE A 362 30.30 -9.68 5.12
C PHE A 362 31.65 -10.32 4.75
N ARG A 363 32.75 -9.93 5.41
CA ARG A 363 34.07 -10.52 5.17
C ARG A 363 34.13 -11.98 5.63
N ALA A 364 33.57 -12.31 6.79
CA ALA A 364 33.43 -13.68 7.25
C ALA A 364 32.63 -14.51 6.24
N TYR A 365 31.50 -13.97 5.77
CA TYR A 365 30.68 -14.60 4.73
C TYR A 365 31.45 -14.84 3.42
N LEU A 366 32.17 -13.84 2.90
CA LEU A 366 32.96 -14.00 1.66
C LEU A 366 34.13 -14.96 1.83
N ALA A 367 34.77 -14.97 3.01
CA ALA A 367 35.87 -15.89 3.30
C ALA A 367 35.40 -17.34 3.34
N ASP A 368 34.21 -17.59 3.88
CA ASP A 368 33.60 -18.92 3.95
C ASP A 368 32.98 -19.36 2.61
N HIS A 369 32.72 -18.41 1.69
CA HIS A 369 32.04 -18.65 0.42
C HIS A 369 32.76 -18.01 -0.80
N PRO A 370 33.92 -18.55 -1.23
CA PRO A 370 34.64 -18.04 -2.41
C PRO A 370 33.84 -18.15 -3.71
N GLU A 371 32.87 -19.08 -3.79
CA GLU A 371 31.95 -19.16 -4.92
C GLU A 371 30.89 -18.06 -4.92
N ALA A 372 30.51 -17.50 -3.77
CA ALA A 372 29.66 -16.31 -3.75
C ALA A 372 30.39 -15.13 -4.39
N VAL A 373 31.72 -15.05 -4.20
CA VAL A 373 32.57 -14.07 -4.88
C VAL A 373 32.62 -14.36 -6.38
N ALA A 374 32.79 -15.62 -6.79
CA ALA A 374 32.75 -16.02 -8.19
C ALA A 374 31.39 -15.76 -8.85
N ALA A 375 30.29 -16.05 -8.16
CA ALA A 375 28.91 -15.80 -8.60
C ALA A 375 28.61 -14.30 -8.63
N LEU A 376 29.09 -13.52 -7.67
CA LEU A 376 29.00 -12.06 -7.66
C LEU A 376 29.82 -11.43 -8.80
N HIS A 377 30.92 -12.07 -9.22
CA HIS A 377 31.67 -11.66 -10.41
C HIS A 377 31.01 -12.13 -11.72
N ALA A 378 30.40 -13.31 -11.74
CA ALA A 378 29.74 -13.89 -12.91
C ALA A 378 28.38 -13.23 -13.21
N LEU A 379 27.55 -13.05 -12.19
CA LEU A 379 26.36 -12.22 -12.22
C LEU A 379 26.86 -10.78 -12.16
N ARG A 380 27.15 -10.12 -13.29
CA ARG A 380 27.49 -8.67 -13.32
C ARG A 380 26.46 -7.88 -12.50
N PRO A 381 26.66 -7.61 -11.19
CA PRO A 381 25.54 -7.34 -10.28
C PRO A 381 25.01 -5.96 -10.59
N ILE A 382 25.91 -5.05 -10.93
CA ILE A 382 25.62 -3.69 -11.37
C ILE A 382 24.80 -3.67 -12.66
N ALA A 383 24.99 -4.63 -13.57
CA ALA A 383 24.21 -4.71 -14.80
C ALA A 383 22.81 -5.28 -14.55
N TRP A 384 22.70 -6.35 -13.75
CA TRP A 384 21.42 -6.93 -13.37
C TRP A 384 20.62 -5.98 -12.48
N LEU A 385 21.25 -5.37 -11.47
CA LEU A 385 20.64 -4.41 -10.56
C LEU A 385 20.26 -3.12 -11.29
N ARG A 386 21.05 -2.62 -12.26
CA ARG A 386 20.60 -1.52 -13.14
C ARG A 386 19.43 -1.91 -14.02
N ARG A 387 19.41 -3.14 -14.56
CA ARG A 387 18.26 -3.63 -15.35
C ARG A 387 17.02 -3.76 -14.49
N LEU A 388 17.14 -4.35 -13.31
CA LEU A 388 16.09 -4.46 -12.33
C LEU A 388 15.62 -3.07 -11.91
N TRP A 389 16.54 -2.15 -11.61
CA TRP A 389 16.22 -0.76 -11.27
C TRP A 389 15.53 -0.01 -12.40
N HIS A 390 15.98 -0.16 -13.65
CA HIS A 390 15.32 0.44 -14.80
C HIS A 390 13.97 -0.19 -15.09
N TRP A 391 13.84 -1.51 -14.92
CA TRP A 391 12.59 -2.25 -15.03
C TRP A 391 11.62 -1.79 -13.94
N LEU A 392 12.06 -1.65 -12.69
CA LEU A 392 11.31 -1.13 -11.56
C LEU A 392 10.87 0.32 -11.78
N ARG A 393 11.76 1.19 -12.24
CA ARG A 393 11.41 2.58 -12.59
C ARG A 393 10.50 2.68 -13.80
N ARG A 394 10.57 1.74 -14.75
CA ARG A 394 9.62 1.68 -15.88
C ARG A 394 8.27 1.17 -15.43
N MET A 395 8.24 0.10 -14.63
CA MET A 395 7.04 -0.49 -14.08
C MET A 395 6.32 0.52 -13.18
N GLY A 396 7.04 1.19 -12.28
CA GLY A 396 6.47 2.23 -11.42
C GLY A 396 5.85 3.37 -12.24
N ARG A 397 6.51 3.80 -13.31
CA ARG A 397 5.97 4.80 -14.25
C ARG A 397 4.81 4.28 -15.09
N ALA A 398 4.85 3.02 -15.53
CA ALA A 398 3.80 2.36 -16.29
C ALA A 398 2.56 2.16 -15.44
N VAL A 399 2.70 1.69 -14.20
CA VAL A 399 1.61 1.54 -13.23
C VAL A 399 1.06 2.92 -12.84
N GLN A 400 1.89 3.96 -12.67
CA GLN A 400 1.40 5.32 -12.47
C GLN A 400 0.64 5.87 -13.68
N ALA A 401 1.13 5.61 -14.90
CA ALA A 401 0.46 6.04 -16.12
C ALA A 401 -0.85 5.28 -16.34
N GLU A 402 -0.87 3.97 -16.07
CA GLU A 402 -2.04 3.10 -16.22
C GLU A 402 -3.07 3.39 -15.14
N THR A 403 -2.66 3.64 -13.89
CA THR A 403 -3.59 4.09 -12.84
C THR A 403 -4.15 5.48 -13.13
N ARG A 404 -3.35 6.42 -13.66
CA ARG A 404 -3.86 7.72 -14.13
C ARG A 404 -4.83 7.56 -15.29
N ARG A 405 -4.56 6.64 -16.23
CA ARG A 405 -5.46 6.30 -17.35
C ARG A 405 -6.72 5.61 -16.86
N LEU A 406 -6.65 4.67 -15.92
CA LEU A 406 -7.83 4.02 -15.34
C LEU A 406 -8.66 4.99 -14.50
N ILE A 407 -8.05 5.97 -13.82
CA ILE A 407 -8.78 7.04 -13.11
C ILE A 407 -9.37 8.04 -14.11
N ALA A 408 -8.64 8.42 -15.16
CA ALA A 408 -9.14 9.30 -16.22
C ALA A 408 -10.28 8.62 -17.01
N ASN A 409 -10.11 7.35 -17.35
CA ASN A 409 -11.10 6.54 -18.03
C ASN A 409 -12.26 6.16 -17.10
N ALA A 410 -12.06 6.01 -15.79
CA ALA A 410 -13.16 5.85 -14.84
C ALA A 410 -13.96 7.16 -14.71
N ARG A 411 -13.30 8.33 -14.76
CA ARG A 411 -13.97 9.65 -14.82
C ARG A 411 -14.70 9.87 -16.16
N LEU A 412 -14.15 9.35 -17.26
CA LEU A 412 -14.79 9.41 -18.59
C LEU A 412 -15.87 8.33 -18.77
N ALA A 413 -15.76 7.17 -18.13
CA ALA A 413 -16.75 6.08 -18.14
C ALA A 413 -17.88 6.29 -17.12
N THR A 414 -17.67 7.14 -16.11
CA THR A 414 -18.79 7.79 -15.38
C THR A 414 -19.37 8.98 -16.14
N SER A 415 -18.82 9.32 -17.30
CA SER A 415 -19.33 10.33 -18.22
C SER A 415 -19.84 9.66 -19.51
N THR A 416 -20.73 8.67 -19.38
CA THR A 416 -21.48 8.18 -20.55
C THR A 416 -22.63 9.16 -20.83
N PRO A 417 -22.84 9.58 -22.10
CA PRO A 417 -23.82 10.60 -22.46
C PRO A 417 -25.22 10.01 -22.43
N ALA A 418 -26.01 10.38 -21.42
CA ALA A 418 -27.45 10.12 -21.40
C ALA A 418 -28.18 11.34 -20.83
N GLN A 419 -28.93 11.94 -21.75
CA GLN A 419 -30.10 12.81 -21.62
C GLN A 419 -30.73 12.95 -20.23
N SER A 420 -31.08 14.20 -19.92
CA SER A 420 -32.24 14.64 -19.12
C SER A 420 -32.70 13.75 -17.96
N ALA A 421 -32.33 14.13 -16.74
CA ALA A 421 -33.31 14.49 -15.71
C ALA A 421 -32.58 14.96 -14.43
N SER A 422 -33.04 16.10 -13.95
CA SER A 422 -32.74 16.78 -12.71
C SER A 422 -32.66 15.91 -11.45
N ASN A 423 -31.58 16.04 -10.67
CA ASN A 423 -31.70 16.38 -9.23
C ASN A 423 -30.36 16.92 -8.65
N PRO A 424 -30.37 17.93 -7.77
CA PRO A 424 -29.21 18.77 -7.47
C PRO A 424 -28.38 18.23 -6.29
N ARG A 425 -27.06 18.19 -6.47
CA ARG A 425 -26.12 18.06 -5.35
C ARG A 425 -26.13 19.36 -4.54
N ARG A 426 -26.42 19.24 -3.25
CA ARG A 426 -26.33 20.33 -2.26
C ARG A 426 -24.96 21.04 -2.36
N PRO A 427 -24.91 22.38 -2.48
CA PRO A 427 -23.65 23.11 -2.43
C PRO A 427 -23.11 23.10 -0.99
N ALA A 428 -21.80 22.91 -0.86
CA ALA A 428 -21.08 23.13 0.38
C ALA A 428 -21.34 24.56 0.87
N THR A 429 -21.70 24.72 2.14
CA THR A 429 -21.87 26.02 2.78
C THR A 429 -20.51 26.76 2.80
N PRO A 430 -20.41 27.98 2.24
CA PRO A 430 -19.17 28.77 2.28
C PRO A 430 -18.78 29.04 3.73
N ARG A 431 -17.50 28.81 4.10
CA ARG A 431 -17.02 28.97 5.48
C ARG A 431 -16.49 30.38 5.77
N THR A 432 -16.31 31.22 4.75
CA THR A 432 -15.86 32.62 4.90
C THR A 432 -16.66 33.59 4.03
N PRO A 433 -16.82 34.88 4.42
CA PRO A 433 -17.46 35.91 3.60
C PRO A 433 -16.86 36.04 2.19
N ARG A 434 -15.55 35.80 2.07
CA ARG A 434 -14.81 35.81 0.81
C ARG A 434 -15.20 34.65 -0.10
N GLU A 435 -15.30 33.43 0.44
CA GLU A 435 -15.80 32.26 -0.31
C GLU A 435 -17.24 32.47 -0.74
N HIS A 436 -18.07 33.12 0.09
CA HIS A 436 -19.46 33.39 -0.24
C HIS A 436 -19.58 34.32 -1.45
N ILE A 437 -18.79 35.40 -1.50
CA ILE A 437 -18.74 36.32 -2.65
C ILE A 437 -18.30 35.59 -3.94
N PHE A 438 -17.32 34.68 -3.86
CA PHE A 438 -16.91 33.90 -5.04
C PHE A 438 -18.01 32.96 -5.53
N ALA A 439 -18.74 32.31 -4.61
CA ALA A 439 -19.87 31.47 -4.95
C ALA A 439 -21.00 32.27 -5.60
N LEU A 440 -21.30 33.47 -5.11
CA LEU A 440 -22.31 34.38 -5.67
C LEU A 440 -21.94 34.84 -7.08
N TYR A 441 -20.68 35.22 -7.31
CA TYR A 441 -20.20 35.60 -8.64
C TYR A 441 -20.25 34.44 -9.64
N GLN A 442 -19.88 33.22 -9.21
CA GLN A 442 -20.01 32.03 -10.07
C GLN A 442 -21.48 31.73 -10.42
N ARG A 443 -22.41 31.95 -9.49
CA ARG A 443 -23.85 31.85 -9.77
C ARG A 443 -24.29 32.89 -10.80
N ALA A 444 -23.81 34.13 -10.73
CA ALA A 444 -24.12 35.14 -11.76
C ALA A 444 -23.62 34.74 -13.15
N LEU A 445 -22.41 34.19 -13.26
CA LEU A 445 -21.86 33.71 -14.54
C LEU A 445 -22.68 32.57 -15.13
N ASN A 446 -23.11 31.63 -14.29
CA ASN A 446 -23.97 30.53 -14.74
C ASN A 446 -25.34 31.05 -15.20
N THR A 447 -25.96 31.95 -14.43
CA THR A 447 -27.21 32.60 -14.83
C THR A 447 -27.06 33.39 -16.13
N GLY A 448 -25.96 34.10 -16.33
CA GLY A 448 -25.67 34.78 -17.59
C GLY A 448 -25.54 33.80 -18.76
N ALA A 449 -24.84 32.67 -18.57
CA ALA A 449 -24.70 31.63 -19.59
C ALA A 449 -26.05 30.98 -19.96
N GLU A 450 -26.93 30.77 -18.97
CA GLU A 450 -28.30 30.26 -19.18
C GLU A 450 -29.14 31.19 -20.07
N HIS A 451 -28.94 32.51 -19.95
CA HIS A 451 -29.66 33.53 -20.73
C HIS A 451 -28.87 34.00 -21.98
N GLY A 452 -27.95 33.16 -22.49
CA GLY A 452 -27.24 33.41 -23.75
C GLY A 452 -26.09 34.42 -23.66
N LEU A 453 -25.64 34.78 -22.46
CA LEU A 453 -24.52 35.69 -22.18
C LEU A 453 -23.33 34.96 -21.51
N PRO A 454 -22.72 33.94 -22.13
CA PRO A 454 -21.62 33.20 -21.52
C PRO A 454 -20.33 34.04 -21.49
N ARG A 455 -19.59 33.94 -20.40
CA ARG A 455 -18.24 34.55 -20.29
C ARG A 455 -17.21 33.70 -21.03
N LEU A 456 -16.37 34.34 -21.85
CA LEU A 456 -15.26 33.65 -22.51
C LEU A 456 -14.13 33.30 -21.51
N PRO A 457 -13.40 32.18 -21.71
CA PRO A 457 -12.34 31.76 -20.77
C PRO A 457 -11.21 32.79 -20.59
N THR A 458 -10.93 33.60 -21.61
CA THR A 458 -9.88 34.62 -21.61
C THR A 458 -10.37 35.98 -21.11
N GLN A 459 -11.67 36.15 -20.93
CA GLN A 459 -12.28 37.44 -20.61
C GLN A 459 -12.17 37.74 -19.12
N THR A 460 -11.73 38.95 -18.77
CA THR A 460 -11.66 39.40 -17.37
C THR A 460 -13.06 39.72 -16.81
N PRO A 461 -13.25 39.76 -15.47
CA PRO A 461 -14.52 40.15 -14.86
C PRO A 461 -15.07 41.49 -15.37
N HIS A 462 -14.21 42.51 -15.50
CA HIS A 462 -14.58 43.82 -16.07
C HIS A 462 -14.94 43.74 -17.55
N GLU A 463 -14.16 43.02 -18.35
CA GLU A 463 -14.46 42.84 -19.77
C GLU A 463 -15.80 42.12 -19.97
N TYR A 464 -16.13 41.18 -19.09
CA TYR A 464 -17.42 40.49 -19.10
C TYR A 464 -18.57 41.44 -18.78
N ALA A 465 -18.45 42.24 -17.71
CA ALA A 465 -19.44 43.25 -17.37
C ALA A 465 -19.64 44.28 -18.49
N GLN A 466 -18.55 44.70 -19.16
CA GLN A 466 -18.62 45.61 -20.31
C GLN A 466 -19.30 44.97 -21.53
N THR A 467 -19.04 43.69 -21.83
CA THR A 467 -19.73 42.98 -22.91
C THR A 467 -21.22 42.86 -22.64
N VAL A 468 -21.57 42.51 -21.40
CA VAL A 468 -22.97 42.45 -20.96
C VAL A 468 -23.63 43.82 -21.06
N SER A 469 -22.95 44.90 -20.64
CA SER A 469 -23.48 46.27 -20.73
C SER A 469 -23.81 46.70 -22.16
N ARG A 470 -23.01 46.26 -23.15
CA ARG A 470 -23.27 46.53 -24.57
C ARG A 470 -24.46 45.74 -25.11
N GLN A 471 -24.68 44.53 -24.63
CA GLN A 471 -25.75 43.64 -25.10
C GLN A 471 -27.07 43.86 -24.33
N ARG A 472 -26.98 44.28 -23.06
CA ARG A 472 -28.08 44.46 -22.11
C ARG A 472 -27.77 45.65 -21.17
N PRO A 473 -28.03 46.89 -21.62
CA PRO A 473 -27.80 48.09 -20.81
C PRO A 473 -28.60 48.10 -19.51
N ASP A 474 -29.84 47.59 -19.54
CA ASP A 474 -30.76 47.61 -18.40
C ASP A 474 -30.35 46.68 -17.27
N ALA A 475 -29.64 45.60 -17.58
CA ALA A 475 -29.16 44.64 -16.59
C ALA A 475 -27.72 44.95 -16.13
N ALA A 476 -27.00 45.87 -16.79
CA ALA A 476 -25.60 46.17 -16.50
C ALA A 476 -25.30 46.59 -15.04
N PRO A 477 -26.09 47.50 -14.42
CA PRO A 477 -25.71 48.07 -13.12
C PRO A 477 -25.59 47.05 -11.97
N PRO A 478 -26.51 46.06 -11.82
CA PRO A 478 -26.34 44.96 -10.87
C PRO A 478 -25.07 44.12 -11.08
N LEU A 479 -24.71 43.82 -12.33
CA LEU A 479 -23.52 43.02 -12.64
C LEU A 479 -22.22 43.79 -12.35
N ASP A 480 -22.20 45.10 -12.57
CA ASP A 480 -21.07 45.98 -12.22
C ASP A 480 -20.83 45.99 -10.70
N ILE A 481 -21.89 46.05 -9.90
CA ILE A 481 -21.82 45.98 -8.43
C ILE A 481 -21.24 44.63 -7.98
N MET A 482 -21.70 43.52 -8.56
CA MET A 482 -21.14 42.19 -8.26
C MET A 482 -19.67 42.07 -8.64
N THR A 483 -19.30 42.60 -9.80
CA THR A 483 -17.92 42.58 -10.30
C THR A 483 -17.00 43.39 -9.39
N ALA A 484 -17.41 44.57 -8.94
CA ALA A 484 -16.66 45.39 -8.00
C ALA A 484 -16.43 44.69 -6.64
N VAL A 485 -17.44 44.00 -6.09
CA VAL A 485 -17.32 43.26 -4.83
C VAL A 485 -16.42 42.02 -5.00
N PHE A 486 -16.54 41.32 -6.13
CA PHE A 486 -15.69 40.17 -6.46
C PHE A 486 -14.21 40.55 -6.59
N GLU A 487 -13.91 41.66 -7.29
CA GLU A 487 -12.53 42.11 -7.45
C GLU A 487 -11.91 42.59 -6.15
N ARG A 488 -12.68 43.33 -5.34
CA ARG A 488 -12.24 43.70 -4.00
C ARG A 488 -11.91 42.45 -3.18
N ALA A 489 -12.74 41.41 -3.28
CA ALA A 489 -12.49 40.16 -2.59
C ALA A 489 -11.27 39.37 -3.11
N ARG A 490 -10.92 39.54 -4.39
CA ARG A 490 -9.81 38.83 -5.04
C ARG A 490 -8.45 39.51 -4.85
N TYR A 491 -8.42 40.84 -4.91
CA TYR A 491 -7.16 41.60 -4.98
C TYR A 491 -6.84 42.41 -3.72
N THR A 492 -7.75 42.46 -2.75
CA THR A 492 -7.55 43.29 -1.56
C THR A 492 -7.35 42.43 -0.30
N PRO A 493 -6.33 42.74 0.53
CA PRO A 493 -6.08 42.01 1.78
C PRO A 493 -6.99 42.44 2.94
N TYR A 494 -7.78 43.50 2.80
CA TYR A 494 -8.69 43.98 3.86
C TYR A 494 -9.78 42.94 4.24
N PRO A 495 -10.18 42.89 5.52
CA PRO A 495 -11.24 41.99 5.97
C PRO A 495 -12.58 42.36 5.32
N LEU A 496 -13.26 41.35 4.76
CA LEU A 496 -14.61 41.47 4.23
C LEU A 496 -15.62 41.09 5.30
N ASN A 497 -16.55 42.00 5.55
CA ASN A 497 -17.66 41.90 6.49
C ASN A 497 -18.98 41.58 5.77
N GLU A 498 -19.99 41.18 6.54
CA GLU A 498 -21.29 40.68 6.05
C GLU A 498 -22.04 41.67 5.15
N GLU A 499 -21.80 42.98 5.32
CA GLU A 499 -22.38 44.01 4.44
C GLU A 499 -21.96 43.83 2.97
N HIS A 500 -20.74 43.38 2.71
CA HIS A 500 -20.26 43.11 1.35
C HIS A 500 -20.95 41.89 0.73
N VAL A 501 -21.29 40.89 1.56
CA VAL A 501 -22.04 39.71 1.14
C VAL A 501 -23.48 40.11 0.81
N ALA A 502 -24.15 40.84 1.70
CA ALA A 502 -25.51 41.31 1.49
C ALA A 502 -25.64 42.18 0.22
N ARG A 503 -24.64 43.02 -0.06
CA ARG A 503 -24.58 43.81 -1.29
C ARG A 503 -24.44 42.95 -2.55
N ALA A 504 -23.64 41.88 -2.51
CA ALA A 504 -23.49 40.95 -3.62
C ALA A 504 -24.74 40.06 -3.82
N GLU A 505 -25.41 39.67 -2.74
CA GLU A 505 -26.67 38.91 -2.79
C GLU A 505 -27.80 39.73 -3.42
N ASN A 506 -27.97 40.98 -2.98
CA ASN A 506 -28.97 41.88 -3.54
C ASN A 506 -28.71 42.14 -5.03
N ALA A 507 -27.45 42.39 -5.41
CA ALA A 507 -27.09 42.58 -6.81
C ALA A 507 -27.37 41.34 -7.68
N LEU A 508 -27.13 40.12 -7.16
CA LEU A 508 -27.49 38.87 -7.86
C LEU A 508 -29.01 38.71 -8.02
N HIS A 509 -29.78 39.10 -7.01
CA HIS A 509 -31.23 39.03 -7.05
C HIS A 509 -31.80 39.96 -8.13
N ILE A 510 -31.37 41.23 -8.13
CA ILE A 510 -31.79 42.22 -9.12
C ILE A 510 -31.35 41.81 -10.53
N TRP A 511 -30.11 41.29 -10.68
CA TRP A 511 -29.60 40.78 -11.95
C TRP A 511 -30.47 39.66 -12.54
N ARG A 512 -30.93 38.73 -11.69
CA ARG A 512 -31.83 37.65 -12.11
C ARG A 512 -33.20 38.15 -12.54
N GLU A 513 -33.77 39.10 -11.81
CA GLU A 513 -35.06 39.68 -12.16
C GLU A 513 -35.02 40.39 -13.52
N HIS A 514 -33.95 41.15 -13.79
CA HIS A 514 -33.78 41.84 -15.08
C HIS A 514 -33.60 40.88 -16.26
N LEU A 515 -32.94 39.73 -16.03
CA LEU A 515 -32.83 38.69 -17.06
C LEU A 515 -34.16 37.94 -17.28
N ALA A 516 -34.94 37.72 -16.22
CA ALA A 516 -36.21 36.98 -16.29
C ALA A 516 -37.37 37.80 -16.89
N HIS A 517 -37.50 39.09 -16.55
CA HIS A 517 -38.63 39.93 -17.00
C HIS A 517 -38.72 40.14 -18.52
N GLN A 518 -37.64 39.89 -19.28
CA GLN A 518 -37.67 40.04 -20.74
C GLN A 518 -37.83 38.74 -21.53
N GLU A 519 -37.80 37.57 -20.88
CA GLU A 519 -38.26 36.34 -21.55
C GLU A 519 -39.80 36.32 -21.71
N GLU A 520 -40.53 37.04 -20.84
CA GLU A 520 -42.00 37.14 -20.86
C GLU A 520 -42.56 38.25 -21.76
N THR A 521 -41.72 39.15 -22.28
CA THR A 521 -42.10 40.14 -23.29
C THR A 521 -41.50 39.76 -24.64
N PRO A 522 -42.11 38.82 -25.40
CA PRO A 522 -41.74 38.64 -26.79
C PRO A 522 -42.07 39.95 -27.51
N SER A 523 -41.09 40.48 -28.26
CA SER A 523 -41.25 41.64 -29.13
C SER A 523 -42.55 41.56 -29.92
N ALA A 524 -43.57 42.30 -29.45
CA ALA A 524 -44.58 42.84 -30.31
C ALA A 524 -43.96 44.03 -31.06
N SER A 525 -44.24 44.10 -32.36
CA SER A 525 -43.87 45.12 -33.36
C SER A 525 -42.56 44.92 -34.15
N GLN A 526 -42.78 44.45 -35.38
CA GLN A 526 -42.39 45.00 -36.69
C GLN A 526 -40.91 45.19 -37.05
#